data_AF-A0AB94IX32-F1
#
_entry.id   AF-A0AB94IX32-F1
#
_cell.length_a   1.000
_cell.length_b   1.000
_cell.length_c   1.000
_cell.angle_alpha   90.00
_cell.angle_beta   90.00
_cell.angle_gamma   90.00
#
_symmetry.space_group_name_H-M   'P 1'
#
loop_
_entity.id
_entity.type
_entity.pdbx_description
1 polymer ?
#
loop_
_entity_poly.entity_id
_entity_poly.type
_entity_poly.pdbx_seq_one_letter_code
_entity_poly.pdbx_strand_id
1 'polypeptide(L)'
;MNLFESLEEQRREAYVRAVLRASGTDDVVGFIGSRVPLELLNALGLMVLPVYGVDGEILKYSREKGLCPVIDATLTYARTDRCPLIHSSRLIVVDDGCPIMAREVSRLPGKEVHVYRTEDPMRLEHLMEKLERVYGRGLDDGALDAATADSRRLTELLFNLKYHSGLDGRSVYVLEYYLNFLSVPERFEVLRQASGAAEFSAAPVDFLPVRVQSGAGIYRQLDRQLSGSLYRILEGEGCQGCVQEVVTGEGRDFLRAKYDRKRKSVAVYDYVYPNCPFGTGTEIGYD
;
A
#
# COMPACT_ATOMS: atom_id res chain seq x y z
N MET A 1 0.34 -24.47 8.85
CA MET A 1 0.22 -23.31 7.95
C MET A 1 1.37 -22.38 8.30
N ASN A 2 2.19 -22.00 7.32
CA ASN A 2 3.31 -21.09 7.54
C ASN A 2 2.77 -19.66 7.83
N LEU A 3 3.44 -18.88 8.69
CA LEU A 3 3.09 -17.48 9.00
C LEU A 3 2.79 -16.68 7.71
N PHE A 4 3.64 -16.80 6.70
CA PHE A 4 3.50 -16.05 5.45
C PHE A 4 2.28 -16.48 4.63
N GLU A 5 1.94 -17.78 4.60
CA GLU A 5 0.71 -18.27 3.96
C GLU A 5 -0.53 -17.74 4.68
N SER A 6 -0.50 -17.70 6.01
CA SER A 6 -1.60 -17.14 6.82
C SER A 6 -1.79 -15.64 6.60
N LEU A 7 -0.73 -14.91 6.28
CA LEU A 7 -0.80 -13.49 5.93
C LEU A 7 -1.43 -13.25 4.56
N GLU A 8 -1.16 -14.11 3.57
CA GLU A 8 -1.81 -13.97 2.27
C GLU A 8 -3.34 -14.10 2.39
N GLU A 9 -3.83 -14.92 3.32
CA GLU A 9 -5.26 -15.09 3.62
C GLU A 9 -5.88 -13.86 4.32
N GLN A 10 -5.07 -13.01 4.97
CA GLN A 10 -5.57 -11.81 5.67
C GLN A 10 -6.26 -10.82 4.74
N ARG A 11 -5.96 -10.85 3.44
CA ARG A 11 -6.71 -10.05 2.45
C ARG A 11 -8.17 -10.49 2.36
N ARG A 12 -8.44 -11.81 2.39
CA ARG A 12 -9.82 -12.34 2.37
C ARG A 12 -10.53 -12.07 3.69
N GLU A 13 -9.84 -12.22 4.82
CA GLU A 13 -10.39 -11.84 6.13
C GLU A 13 -10.71 -10.35 6.23
N ALA A 14 -9.86 -9.49 5.64
CA ALA A 14 -10.14 -8.06 5.53
C ALA A 14 -11.41 -7.77 4.72
N TYR A 15 -11.76 -8.60 3.73
CA TYR A 15 -13.02 -8.47 2.99
C TYR A 15 -14.21 -8.63 3.92
N VAL A 16 -14.21 -9.68 4.74
CA VAL A 16 -15.28 -9.95 5.71
C VAL A 16 -15.37 -8.81 6.71
N ARG A 17 -14.25 -8.39 7.30
CA ARG A 17 -14.21 -7.27 8.25
C ARG A 17 -14.72 -5.97 7.64
N ALA A 18 -14.35 -5.67 6.39
CA ALA A 18 -14.80 -4.46 5.72
C ALA A 18 -16.31 -4.46 5.45
N VAL A 19 -16.90 -5.57 5.03
CA VAL A 19 -18.36 -5.70 4.83
C VAL A 19 -19.11 -5.54 6.15
N LEU A 20 -18.63 -6.18 7.22
CA LEU A 20 -19.23 -6.06 8.55
C LEU A 20 -19.14 -4.62 9.07
N ARG A 21 -17.99 -3.95 8.92
CA ARG A 21 -17.83 -2.56 9.34
C ARG A 21 -18.67 -1.60 8.51
N ALA A 22 -18.73 -1.75 7.19
CA ALA A 22 -19.58 -0.92 6.33
C ALA A 22 -21.07 -1.01 6.70
N SER A 23 -21.52 -2.17 7.17
CA SER A 23 -22.91 -2.36 7.61
C SER A 23 -23.17 -1.87 9.05
N GLY A 24 -22.12 -1.60 9.83
CA GLY A 24 -22.18 -1.24 11.24
C GLY A 24 -21.73 0.20 11.50
N THR A 25 -20.43 0.37 11.73
CA THR A 25 -19.81 1.67 12.05
C THR A 25 -19.59 2.57 10.83
N ASP A 26 -19.60 1.99 9.63
CA ASP A 26 -19.40 2.66 8.34
C ASP A 26 -18.15 3.54 8.29
N ASP A 27 -17.05 3.03 8.88
CA ASP A 27 -15.77 3.73 9.04
C ASP A 27 -14.62 3.12 8.23
N VAL A 28 -14.95 2.50 7.09
CA VAL A 28 -13.97 1.92 6.15
C VAL A 28 -13.50 2.99 5.16
N VAL A 29 -12.19 3.24 5.14
CA VAL A 29 -11.51 4.12 4.19
C VAL A 29 -10.56 3.32 3.30
N GLY A 30 -10.80 3.39 2.00
CA GLY A 30 -9.91 2.81 1.00
C GLY A 30 -8.77 3.75 0.66
N PHE A 31 -7.56 3.24 0.44
CA PHE A 31 -6.46 4.05 -0.09
C PHE A 31 -5.82 3.43 -1.33
N ILE A 32 -5.31 4.31 -2.20
CA ILE A 32 -4.53 3.96 -3.39
C ILE A 32 -3.35 4.93 -3.50
N GLY A 33 -2.15 4.39 -3.64
CA GLY A 33 -0.91 5.14 -3.79
C GLY A 33 -0.06 5.15 -2.52
N SER A 34 1.23 5.42 -2.71
CA SER A 34 2.27 5.38 -1.66
C SER A 34 2.38 6.67 -0.83
N ARG A 35 1.66 7.74 -1.21
CA ARG A 35 1.74 9.08 -0.61
C ARG A 35 0.51 9.48 0.19
N VAL A 36 -0.47 8.58 0.32
CA VAL A 36 -1.63 8.82 1.19
C VAL A 36 -1.17 8.78 2.66
N PRO A 37 -1.49 9.79 3.49
CA PRO A 37 -1.03 9.84 4.87
C PRO A 37 -1.80 8.86 5.77
N LEU A 38 -1.34 7.61 5.83
CA LEU A 38 -2.06 6.53 6.53
C LEU A 38 -2.18 6.76 8.04
N GLU A 39 -1.19 7.42 8.66
CA GLU A 39 -1.19 7.73 10.09
C GLU A 39 -2.33 8.68 10.45
N LEU A 40 -2.66 9.63 9.58
CA LEU A 40 -3.83 10.50 9.75
C LEU A 40 -5.13 9.68 9.78
N LEU A 41 -5.27 8.73 8.86
CA LEU A 41 -6.46 7.88 8.77
C LEU A 41 -6.58 6.95 9.99
N ASN A 42 -5.45 6.41 10.46
CA ASN A 42 -5.40 5.58 11.66
C ASN A 42 -5.70 6.37 12.94
N ALA A 43 -5.21 7.62 13.05
CA ALA A 43 -5.47 8.50 14.19
C ALA A 43 -6.97 8.81 14.36
N LEU A 44 -7.73 8.82 13.26
CA LEU A 44 -9.19 8.95 13.27
C LEU A 44 -9.93 7.65 13.62
N GLY A 45 -9.20 6.56 13.88
CA GLY A 45 -9.78 5.25 14.23
C GLY A 45 -10.52 4.58 13.07
N LEU A 46 -10.18 4.90 11.83
CA LEU A 46 -10.80 4.32 10.63
C LEU A 46 -10.22 2.92 10.33
N MET A 47 -10.99 2.10 9.60
CA MET A 47 -10.45 0.88 9.00
C MET A 47 -9.79 1.24 7.67
N VAL A 48 -8.46 1.33 7.69
CA VAL A 48 -7.64 1.78 6.56
C VAL A 48 -7.17 0.57 5.73
N LEU A 49 -7.60 0.47 4.47
CA LEU A 49 -7.29 -0.68 3.61
C LEU A 49 -6.84 -0.27 2.21
N PRO A 50 -5.86 -0.96 1.61
CA PRO A 50 -5.52 -0.74 0.21
C PRO A 50 -6.63 -1.30 -0.69
N VAL A 51 -7.04 -0.54 -1.72
CA VAL A 51 -8.20 -0.90 -2.58
C VAL A 51 -7.88 -0.96 -4.07
N TYR A 52 -6.61 -1.16 -4.43
CA TYR A 52 -6.19 -1.40 -5.81
C TYR A 52 -6.19 -2.89 -6.18
N GLY A 53 -6.37 -3.17 -7.47
CA GLY A 53 -6.33 -4.52 -8.04
C GLY A 53 -4.90 -5.08 -8.10
N VAL A 54 -4.74 -6.33 -7.69
CA VAL A 54 -3.45 -7.07 -7.67
C VAL A 54 -3.59 -8.51 -8.24
N ASP A 55 -4.70 -8.80 -8.91
CA ASP A 55 -5.07 -10.14 -9.39
C ASP A 55 -5.31 -10.08 -10.90
N GLY A 56 -4.58 -10.88 -11.68
CA GLY A 56 -4.71 -10.96 -13.14
C GLY A 56 -5.98 -11.64 -13.60
N GLU A 57 -6.59 -12.50 -12.79
CA GLU A 57 -7.81 -13.23 -13.16
C GLU A 57 -9.00 -12.33 -13.41
N ILE A 58 -9.02 -11.12 -12.83
CA ILE A 58 -10.10 -10.15 -13.10
C ILE A 58 -10.00 -9.54 -14.50
N LEU A 59 -8.79 -9.50 -15.08
CA LEU A 59 -8.55 -8.85 -16.37
C LEU A 59 -9.28 -9.53 -17.52
N LYS A 60 -9.63 -10.82 -17.39
CA LYS A 60 -10.50 -11.52 -18.37
C LYS A 60 -11.90 -10.93 -18.49
N TYR A 61 -12.34 -10.12 -17.51
CA TYR A 61 -13.61 -9.39 -17.53
C TYR A 61 -13.42 -7.92 -17.90
N SER A 62 -12.20 -7.48 -18.15
CA SER A 62 -11.91 -6.10 -18.53
C SER A 62 -12.48 -5.78 -19.91
N ARG A 63 -12.89 -4.52 -20.05
CA ARG A 63 -13.21 -3.89 -21.34
C ARG A 63 -12.26 -2.75 -21.68
N GLU A 64 -11.30 -2.47 -20.79
CA GLU A 64 -10.33 -1.40 -20.94
C GLU A 64 -9.23 -1.81 -21.91
N LYS A 65 -8.70 -0.84 -22.66
CA LYS A 65 -7.57 -1.06 -23.57
C LYS A 65 -6.49 -0.02 -23.29
N GLY A 66 -5.23 -0.47 -23.24
CA GLY A 66 -4.07 0.42 -23.11
C GLY A 66 -3.86 1.00 -21.71
N LEU A 67 -4.56 0.50 -20.69
CA LEU A 67 -4.24 0.78 -19.29
C LEU A 67 -3.23 -0.25 -18.77
N CYS A 68 -2.46 0.13 -17.74
CA CYS A 68 -1.62 -0.84 -17.06
C CYS A 68 -2.50 -1.80 -16.21
N PRO A 69 -2.07 -3.06 -16.02
CA PRO A 69 -2.84 -4.09 -15.32
C PRO A 69 -3.38 -3.70 -13.95
N VAL A 70 -2.64 -2.91 -13.16
CA VAL A 70 -3.10 -2.47 -11.83
C VAL A 70 -4.30 -1.52 -11.93
N ILE A 71 -4.28 -0.56 -12.86
CA ILE A 71 -5.40 0.36 -13.10
C ILE A 71 -6.58 -0.42 -13.65
N ASP A 72 -6.34 -1.23 -14.67
CA ASP A 72 -7.38 -2.03 -15.33
C ASP A 72 -8.09 -2.96 -14.33
N ALA A 73 -7.33 -3.71 -13.54
CA ALA A 73 -7.88 -4.57 -12.50
C ALA A 73 -8.71 -3.77 -11.49
N THR A 74 -8.21 -2.62 -11.04
CA THR A 74 -8.93 -1.74 -10.10
C THR A 74 -10.28 -1.29 -10.66
N LEU A 75 -10.31 -0.82 -11.91
CA LEU A 75 -11.54 -0.37 -12.57
C LEU A 75 -12.51 -1.51 -12.84
N THR A 76 -11.99 -2.67 -13.26
CA THR A 76 -12.80 -3.85 -13.52
C THR A 76 -13.45 -4.34 -12.23
N TYR A 77 -12.70 -4.41 -11.13
CA TYR A 77 -13.25 -4.75 -9.81
C TYR A 77 -14.34 -3.77 -9.36
N ALA A 78 -14.10 -2.46 -9.49
CA ALA A 78 -15.05 -1.43 -9.09
C ALA A 78 -16.35 -1.45 -9.89
N ARG A 79 -16.29 -1.83 -11.18
CA ARG A 79 -17.45 -1.82 -12.09
C ARG A 79 -18.21 -3.14 -12.15
N THR A 80 -17.59 -4.24 -11.74
CA THR A 80 -18.20 -5.57 -11.76
C THR A 80 -18.84 -5.96 -10.42
N ASP A 81 -18.81 -5.07 -9.43
CA ASP A 81 -19.32 -5.32 -8.07
C ASP A 81 -18.65 -6.51 -7.38
N ARG A 82 -17.37 -6.74 -7.69
CA ARG A 82 -16.63 -7.95 -7.27
C ARG A 82 -15.63 -7.74 -6.14
N CYS A 83 -15.29 -6.49 -5.81
CA CYS A 83 -14.31 -6.21 -4.76
C CYS A 83 -14.97 -5.63 -3.52
N PRO A 84 -15.21 -6.45 -2.47
CA PRO A 84 -15.81 -5.98 -1.23
C PRO A 84 -15.09 -4.76 -0.64
N LEU A 85 -13.76 -4.67 -0.76
CA LEU A 85 -13.05 -3.52 -0.21
C LEU A 85 -13.40 -2.19 -0.89
N ILE A 86 -13.50 -2.17 -2.21
CA ILE A 86 -13.90 -0.96 -2.95
C ILE A 86 -15.34 -0.60 -2.61
N HIS A 87 -16.22 -1.60 -2.55
CA HIS A 87 -17.66 -1.38 -2.33
C HIS A 87 -17.97 -0.99 -0.88
N SER A 88 -17.28 -1.57 0.10
CA SER A 88 -17.37 -1.23 1.53
C SER A 88 -16.69 0.09 1.89
N SER A 89 -15.79 0.62 1.06
CA SER A 89 -15.15 1.91 1.31
C SER A 89 -16.16 3.05 1.14
N ARG A 90 -16.38 3.80 2.21
CA ARG A 90 -17.21 5.02 2.19
C ARG A 90 -16.50 6.16 1.47
N LEU A 91 -15.19 6.29 1.71
CA LEU A 91 -14.29 7.20 0.99
C LEU A 91 -13.10 6.42 0.44
N ILE A 92 -12.69 6.73 -0.80
CA ILE A 92 -11.39 6.32 -1.34
C ILE A 92 -10.48 7.54 -1.41
N VAL A 93 -9.31 7.46 -0.77
CA VAL A 93 -8.25 8.46 -0.89
C VAL A 93 -7.21 7.95 -1.87
N VAL A 94 -6.96 8.68 -2.95
CA VAL A 94 -6.00 8.33 -3.98
C VAL A 94 -4.96 9.43 -4.14
N ASP A 95 -3.68 9.10 -4.11
CA ASP A 95 -2.64 10.09 -4.41
C ASP A 95 -2.49 10.37 -5.92
N ASP A 96 -1.76 11.42 -6.26
CA ASP A 96 -1.44 11.78 -7.64
C ASP A 96 -0.10 11.23 -8.15
N GLY A 97 0.49 10.25 -7.46
CA GLY A 97 1.75 9.61 -7.89
C GLY A 97 1.64 8.94 -9.26
N CYS A 98 0.49 8.32 -9.52
CA CYS A 98 0.05 7.87 -10.84
C CYS A 98 -1.16 8.71 -11.29
N PRO A 99 -0.98 9.77 -12.10
CA PRO A 99 -2.08 10.65 -12.50
C PRO A 99 -3.16 9.94 -13.33
N ILE A 100 -2.83 8.83 -14.00
CA ILE A 100 -3.84 8.01 -14.70
C ILE A 100 -4.73 7.31 -13.67
N MET A 101 -4.15 6.64 -12.67
CA MET A 101 -4.92 6.02 -11.58
C MET A 101 -5.82 7.04 -10.87
N ALA A 102 -5.26 8.19 -10.47
CA ALA A 102 -6.02 9.25 -9.82
C ALA A 102 -7.20 9.73 -10.68
N ARG A 103 -6.97 9.97 -11.98
CA ARG A 103 -8.02 10.37 -12.92
C ARG A 103 -9.10 9.31 -13.07
N GLU A 104 -8.74 8.06 -13.33
CA GLU A 104 -9.74 7.02 -13.56
C GLU A 104 -10.55 6.67 -12.30
N VAL A 105 -9.90 6.58 -11.13
CA VAL A 105 -10.57 6.30 -9.85
C VAL A 105 -11.52 7.44 -9.49
N SER A 106 -11.12 8.71 -9.69
CA SER A 106 -11.97 9.88 -9.41
C SER A 106 -13.28 9.93 -10.21
N ARG A 107 -13.37 9.17 -11.31
CA ARG A 107 -14.54 9.09 -12.19
C ARG A 107 -15.41 7.86 -11.94
N LEU A 108 -15.10 7.06 -10.92
CA LEU A 108 -15.91 5.90 -10.58
C LEU A 108 -17.32 6.32 -10.16
N PRO A 109 -18.38 5.81 -10.81
CA PRO A 109 -19.75 6.20 -10.49
C PRO A 109 -20.13 5.71 -9.10
N GLY A 110 -20.83 6.55 -8.33
CA GLY A 110 -21.34 6.19 -7.00
C GLY A 110 -20.26 6.00 -5.93
N LYS A 111 -19.01 6.37 -6.21
CA LYS A 111 -17.92 6.31 -5.23
C LYS A 111 -17.46 7.70 -4.85
N GLU A 112 -17.38 7.94 -3.55
CA GLU A 112 -16.81 9.17 -3.03
C GLU A 112 -15.28 9.05 -2.99
N VAL A 113 -14.61 9.91 -3.75
CA VAL A 113 -13.15 9.88 -3.92
C VAL A 113 -12.55 11.23 -3.52
N HIS A 114 -11.40 11.20 -2.87
CA HIS A 114 -10.54 12.37 -2.64
C HIS A 114 -9.19 12.14 -3.29
N VAL A 115 -8.78 13.05 -4.18
CA VAL A 115 -7.46 13.02 -4.79
C VAL A 115 -6.50 13.83 -3.92
N TYR A 116 -5.58 13.14 -3.25
CA TYR A 116 -4.53 13.75 -2.44
C TYR A 116 -3.41 14.26 -3.36
N ARG A 117 -3.45 15.56 -3.66
CA ARG A 117 -2.53 16.21 -4.60
C ARG A 117 -1.26 16.62 -3.89
N THR A 118 -0.14 15.97 -4.20
CA THR A 118 1.11 16.17 -3.44
C THR A 118 1.73 17.54 -3.63
N GLU A 119 1.45 18.21 -4.75
CA GLU A 119 1.91 19.57 -5.05
C GLU A 119 1.03 20.67 -4.43
N ASP A 120 -0.19 20.34 -3.97
CA ASP A 120 -1.10 21.31 -3.35
C ASP A 120 -0.64 21.61 -1.91
N PRO A 121 -0.27 22.86 -1.56
CA PRO A 121 0.16 23.20 -0.21
C PRO A 121 -0.91 22.98 0.86
N MET A 122 -2.19 22.93 0.49
CA MET A 122 -3.33 22.73 1.40
C MET A 122 -3.88 21.30 1.36
N ARG A 123 -3.16 20.37 0.74
CA ARG A 123 -3.57 18.96 0.60
C ARG A 123 -3.94 18.28 1.91
N LEU A 124 -3.25 18.59 3.01
CA LEU A 124 -3.50 17.96 4.30
C LEU A 124 -4.81 18.49 4.90
N GLU A 125 -5.02 19.80 4.84
CA GLU A 125 -6.22 20.49 5.29
C GLU A 125 -7.44 20.05 4.47
N HIS A 126 -7.33 20.01 3.14
CA HIS A 126 -8.39 19.51 2.25
C HIS A 126 -8.76 18.06 2.56
N LEU A 127 -7.77 17.21 2.89
CA LEU A 127 -8.02 15.83 3.29
C LEU A 127 -8.72 15.77 4.66
N MET A 128 -8.28 16.56 5.64
CA MET A 128 -8.90 16.63 6.96
C MET A 128 -10.37 17.09 6.87
N GLU A 129 -10.65 18.16 6.14
CA GLU A 129 -12.02 18.64 5.89
C GLU A 129 -12.88 17.58 5.23
N LYS A 130 -12.32 16.84 4.24
CA LYS A 130 -13.01 15.75 3.59
C LYS A 130 -13.33 14.63 4.58
N LEU A 131 -12.37 14.23 5.42
CA LEU A 131 -12.53 13.17 6.41
C LEU A 131 -13.56 13.55 7.48
N GLU A 132 -13.54 14.79 7.96
CA GLU A 132 -14.53 15.29 8.92
C GLU A 132 -15.93 15.30 8.31
N ARG A 133 -16.08 15.79 7.08
CA ARG A 133 -17.39 15.78 6.39
C ARG A 133 -17.90 14.35 6.14
N VAL A 134 -17.02 13.41 5.80
CA VAL A 134 -17.43 12.02 5.53
C VAL A 134 -17.73 11.28 6.83
N TYR A 135 -16.83 11.31 7.82
CA TYR A 135 -16.91 10.43 8.99
C TYR A 135 -17.39 11.13 10.26
N GLY A 136 -17.50 12.46 10.27
CA GLY A 136 -17.88 13.23 11.47
C GLY A 136 -16.83 13.17 12.59
N ARG A 137 -15.57 12.88 12.25
CA ARG A 137 -14.47 12.73 13.22
C ARG A 137 -13.45 13.85 13.01
N GLY A 138 -13.26 14.67 14.05
CA GLY A 138 -12.18 15.65 14.11
C GLY A 138 -10.85 14.98 14.45
N LEU A 139 -9.75 15.57 14.00
CA LEU A 139 -8.41 15.10 14.34
C LEU A 139 -8.04 15.51 15.77
N ASP A 140 -7.60 14.53 16.55
CA ASP A 140 -6.91 14.75 17.81
C ASP A 140 -5.39 14.68 17.60
N ASP A 141 -4.67 15.73 18.01
CA ASP A 141 -3.22 15.79 17.80
C ASP A 141 -2.49 14.70 18.61
N GLY A 142 -2.98 14.35 19.81
CA GLY A 142 -2.42 13.27 20.61
C GLY A 142 -2.56 11.89 19.94
N ALA A 143 -3.71 11.62 19.32
CA ALA A 143 -3.93 10.43 18.52
C ALA A 143 -3.04 10.39 17.27
N LEU A 144 -2.78 11.54 16.65
CA LEU A 144 -1.84 11.64 15.53
C LEU A 144 -0.41 11.35 15.97
N ASP A 145 0.02 11.90 17.10
CA ASP A 145 1.36 11.64 17.65
C ASP A 145 1.53 10.15 17.98
N ALA A 146 0.52 9.52 18.56
CA ALA A 146 0.52 8.07 18.79
C ALA A 146 0.62 7.27 17.47
N ALA A 147 -0.19 7.62 16.46
CA ALA A 147 -0.18 6.94 15.17
C ALA A 147 1.17 7.09 14.43
N THR A 148 1.81 8.26 14.53
CA THR A 148 3.15 8.49 13.94
C THR A 148 4.25 7.76 14.71
N ALA A 149 4.16 7.66 16.04
CA ALA A 149 5.06 6.85 16.85
C ALA A 149 4.95 5.36 16.50
N ASP A 150 3.73 4.83 16.33
CA ASP A 150 3.51 3.47 15.88
C ASP A 150 4.07 3.22 14.48
N SER A 151 3.85 4.16 13.55
CA SER A 151 4.40 4.10 12.20
C SER A 151 5.93 3.99 12.19
N ARG A 152 6.62 4.79 13.01
CA ARG A 152 8.08 4.71 13.16
C ARG A 152 8.52 3.32 13.62
N ARG A 153 7.92 2.81 14.69
CA ARG A 153 8.26 1.50 15.25
C ARG A 153 8.01 0.35 14.26
N LEU A 154 6.87 0.39 13.55
CA LEU A 154 6.58 -0.61 12.50
C LEU A 154 7.59 -0.53 11.36
N THR A 155 7.97 0.68 10.95
CA THR A 155 8.96 0.89 9.89
C THR A 155 10.35 0.40 10.32
N GLU A 156 10.76 0.61 11.57
CA GLU A 156 12.02 0.09 12.12
C GLU A 156 12.04 -1.45 12.14
N LEU A 157 10.96 -2.09 12.56
CA LEU A 157 10.84 -3.55 12.55
C LEU A 157 10.92 -4.10 11.12
N LEU A 158 10.17 -3.52 10.18
CA LEU A 158 10.22 -3.91 8.77
C LEU A 158 11.59 -3.64 8.15
N PHE A 159 12.24 -2.53 8.49
CA PHE A 159 13.59 -2.20 8.04
C PHE A 159 14.58 -3.29 8.47
N ASN A 160 14.54 -3.71 9.74
CA ASN A 160 15.42 -4.76 10.24
C ASN A 160 15.13 -6.10 9.57
N LEU A 161 13.87 -6.49 9.38
CA LEU A 161 13.52 -7.71 8.66
C LEU A 161 13.99 -7.65 7.20
N LYS A 162 13.86 -6.50 6.54
CA LYS A 162 14.27 -6.32 5.15
C LYS A 162 15.78 -6.35 4.97
N TYR A 163 16.53 -5.61 5.78
CA TYR A 163 17.95 -5.35 5.53
C TYR A 163 18.90 -6.15 6.41
N HIS A 164 18.44 -6.70 7.53
CA HIS A 164 19.29 -7.37 8.51
C HIS A 164 18.89 -8.82 8.78
N SER A 165 17.80 -9.33 8.18
CA SER A 165 17.39 -10.72 8.37
C SER A 165 17.71 -11.60 7.16
N GLY A 166 17.92 -12.90 7.44
CA GLY A 166 18.09 -13.95 6.43
C GLY A 166 16.81 -14.39 5.73
N LEU A 167 15.67 -13.70 5.93
CA LEU A 167 14.42 -14.03 5.25
C LEU A 167 14.56 -13.91 3.73
N ASP A 168 13.91 -14.81 2.98
CA ASP A 168 13.88 -14.75 1.52
C ASP A 168 13.08 -13.53 1.01
N GLY A 169 13.29 -13.18 -0.26
CA GLY A 169 12.70 -11.99 -0.86
C GLY A 169 11.17 -12.01 -0.88
N ARG A 170 10.56 -13.18 -1.07
CA ARG A 170 9.09 -13.33 -1.07
C ARG A 170 8.53 -13.12 0.33
N SER A 171 9.12 -13.76 1.35
CA SER A 171 8.69 -13.65 2.74
C SER A 171 8.73 -12.20 3.22
N VAL A 172 9.80 -11.46 2.90
CA VAL A 172 9.89 -10.02 3.20
C VAL A 172 8.79 -9.23 2.49
N TYR A 173 8.57 -9.48 1.18
CA TYR A 173 7.54 -8.75 0.44
C TYR A 173 6.12 -9.04 0.92
N VAL A 174 5.84 -10.31 1.29
CA VAL A 174 4.55 -10.70 1.88
C VAL A 174 4.28 -9.91 3.15
N LEU A 175 5.29 -9.71 4.02
CA LEU A 175 5.14 -8.83 5.18
C LEU A 175 4.83 -7.40 4.76
N GLU A 176 5.66 -6.80 3.90
CA GLU A 176 5.49 -5.39 3.49
C GLU A 176 4.11 -5.10 2.89
N TYR A 177 3.61 -6.02 2.06
CA TYR A 177 2.32 -5.87 1.40
C TYR A 177 1.14 -6.21 2.32
N TYR A 178 1.12 -7.41 2.91
CA TYR A 178 -0.08 -7.94 3.58
C TYR A 178 -0.34 -7.35 4.96
N LEU A 179 0.66 -6.75 5.61
CA LEU A 179 0.44 -5.99 6.86
C LEU A 179 -0.57 -4.85 6.68
N ASN A 180 -0.73 -4.31 5.47
CA ASN A 180 -1.70 -3.25 5.20
C ASN A 180 -3.17 -3.69 5.32
N PHE A 181 -3.45 -4.99 5.40
CA PHE A 181 -4.81 -5.52 5.62
C PHE A 181 -5.14 -5.75 7.10
N LEU A 182 -4.17 -5.52 7.98
CA LEU A 182 -4.29 -5.70 9.42
C LEU A 182 -4.44 -4.37 10.16
N SER A 183 -5.06 -4.41 11.33
CA SER A 183 -5.01 -3.29 12.28
C SER A 183 -3.60 -3.07 12.81
N VAL A 184 -3.30 -1.85 13.29
CA VAL A 184 -1.97 -1.51 13.81
C VAL A 184 -1.48 -2.49 14.90
N PRO A 185 -2.28 -2.88 15.91
CA PRO A 185 -1.86 -3.87 16.90
C PRO A 185 -1.53 -5.25 16.30
N GLU A 186 -2.34 -5.73 15.35
CA GLU A 186 -2.10 -7.01 14.67
C GLU A 186 -0.81 -6.98 13.85
N ARG A 187 -0.47 -5.82 13.24
CA ARG A 187 0.80 -5.65 12.51
C ARG A 187 2.01 -5.86 13.44
N PHE A 188 1.97 -5.29 14.64
CA PHE A 188 3.03 -5.50 15.63
C PHE A 188 3.19 -6.96 16.01
N GLU A 189 2.08 -7.67 16.24
CA GLU A 189 2.13 -9.08 16.62
C GLU A 189 2.74 -9.94 15.51
N VAL A 190 2.33 -9.72 14.26
CA VAL A 190 2.90 -10.41 13.10
C VAL A 190 4.39 -10.12 12.95
N LEU A 191 4.80 -8.86 13.06
CA LEU A 191 6.21 -8.47 12.93
C LEU A 191 7.07 -9.06 14.06
N ARG A 192 6.53 -9.14 15.27
CA ARG A 192 7.19 -9.78 16.42
C ARG A 192 7.37 -11.28 16.18
N GLN A 193 6.35 -11.97 15.67
CA GLN A 193 6.45 -13.38 15.29
C GLN A 193 7.48 -13.61 14.18
N ALA A 194 7.44 -12.80 13.11
CA ALA A 194 8.41 -12.86 12.03
C ALA A 194 9.84 -12.64 12.53
N SER A 195 10.03 -11.65 13.41
CA SER A 195 11.34 -11.36 14.02
C SER A 195 11.80 -12.50 14.94
N GLY A 196 10.90 -13.16 15.66
CA GLY A 196 11.26 -14.31 16.49
C GLY A 196 11.68 -15.55 15.69
N ALA A 197 11.25 -15.66 14.43
CA ALA A 197 11.54 -16.78 13.53
C ALA A 197 12.72 -16.52 12.58
N ALA A 198 13.20 -15.28 12.50
CA ALA A 198 14.25 -14.89 11.56
C ALA A 198 15.64 -14.86 12.22
N GLU A 199 16.66 -15.23 11.45
CA GLU A 199 18.06 -15.03 11.83
C GLU A 199 18.50 -13.62 11.42
N PHE A 200 19.17 -12.91 12.33
CA PHE A 200 19.62 -11.53 12.10
C PHE A 200 21.14 -11.42 12.09
N SER A 201 21.63 -10.52 11.23
CA SER A 201 23.03 -10.10 11.18
C SER A 201 23.18 -8.65 11.64
N ALA A 202 24.31 -8.36 12.32
CA ALA A 202 24.63 -7.00 12.73
C ALA A 202 24.87 -6.07 11.52
N ALA A 203 25.55 -6.58 10.49
CA ALA A 203 25.69 -5.89 9.21
C ALA A 203 24.46 -6.12 8.32
N PRO A 204 24.11 -5.19 7.41
CA PRO A 204 23.09 -5.44 6.40
C PRO A 204 23.45 -6.67 5.56
N VAL A 205 22.44 -7.48 5.22
CA VAL A 205 22.61 -8.63 4.33
C VAL A 205 22.91 -8.16 2.91
N ASP A 206 23.75 -8.89 2.19
CA ASP A 206 23.97 -8.65 0.77
C ASP A 206 22.82 -9.27 -0.04
N PHE A 207 22.16 -8.48 -0.87
CA PHE A 207 20.99 -8.91 -1.64
C PHE A 207 20.98 -8.29 -3.03
N LEU A 208 20.33 -8.97 -3.97
CA LEU A 208 20.01 -8.44 -5.29
C LEU A 208 18.86 -7.43 -5.17
N PRO A 209 19.08 -6.12 -5.41
CA PRO A 209 17.99 -5.14 -5.42
C PRO A 209 17.13 -5.34 -6.68
N VAL A 210 15.81 -5.36 -6.51
CA VAL A 210 14.83 -5.49 -7.61
C VAL A 210 13.88 -4.30 -7.56
N ARG A 211 14.10 -3.32 -8.41
CA ARG A 211 13.34 -2.07 -8.50
C ARG A 211 12.13 -2.27 -9.41
N VAL A 212 10.96 -1.98 -8.88
CA VAL A 212 9.68 -2.07 -9.60
C VAL A 212 8.78 -0.91 -9.21
N GLN A 213 7.81 -0.54 -10.06
CA GLN A 213 6.82 0.46 -9.65
C GLN A 213 5.94 -0.05 -8.51
N SER A 214 5.61 -1.34 -8.54
CA SER A 214 4.97 -2.09 -7.47
C SER A 214 5.24 -3.59 -7.68
N GLY A 215 5.53 -4.34 -6.62
CA GLY A 215 5.60 -5.80 -6.61
C GLY A 215 4.22 -6.47 -6.49
N ALA A 216 3.16 -5.70 -6.24
CA ALA A 216 1.86 -6.27 -5.90
C ALA A 216 1.20 -6.85 -7.15
N GLY A 217 0.97 -8.17 -7.15
CA GLY A 217 0.50 -8.89 -8.33
C GLY A 217 1.63 -9.48 -9.20
N ILE A 218 2.90 -9.14 -8.96
CA ILE A 218 4.05 -9.71 -9.70
C ILE A 218 5.07 -10.41 -8.79
N TYR A 219 5.01 -10.25 -7.48
CA TYR A 219 6.02 -10.80 -6.56
C TYR A 219 6.18 -12.32 -6.66
N ARG A 220 5.12 -13.07 -6.97
CA ARG A 220 5.19 -14.53 -7.19
C ARG A 220 5.90 -14.89 -8.50
N GLN A 221 5.81 -14.03 -9.52
CA GLN A 221 6.58 -14.21 -10.75
C GLN A 221 8.05 -13.89 -10.51
N LEU A 222 8.34 -12.81 -9.79
CA LEU A 222 9.70 -12.45 -9.39
C LEU A 222 10.34 -13.56 -8.56
N ASP A 223 9.63 -14.13 -7.58
CA ASP A 223 10.10 -15.25 -6.77
C ASP A 223 10.45 -16.48 -7.62
N ARG A 224 9.62 -16.81 -8.62
CA ARG A 224 9.89 -17.89 -9.58
C ARG A 224 11.14 -17.62 -10.43
N GLN A 225 11.30 -16.39 -10.91
CA GLN A 225 12.43 -16.00 -11.77
C GLN A 225 13.75 -15.86 -11.01
N LEU A 226 13.70 -15.42 -9.76
CA LEU A 226 14.85 -15.12 -8.90
C LEU A 226 15.13 -16.22 -7.88
N SER A 227 14.52 -17.39 -8.06
CA SER A 227 14.67 -18.54 -7.17
C SER A 227 16.14 -18.86 -6.93
N GLY A 228 16.49 -19.04 -5.65
CA GLY A 228 17.88 -19.28 -5.22
C GLY A 228 18.73 -18.02 -5.04
N SER A 229 18.23 -16.83 -5.36
CA SER A 229 18.88 -15.56 -5.05
C SER A 229 18.25 -14.90 -3.84
N LEU A 230 19.07 -14.31 -2.96
CA LEU A 230 18.57 -13.41 -1.93
C LEU A 230 18.26 -12.06 -2.58
N TYR A 231 16.99 -11.79 -2.89
CA TYR A 231 16.56 -10.55 -3.51
C TYR A 231 15.72 -9.69 -2.56
N ARG A 232 15.60 -8.40 -2.87
CA ARG A 232 14.64 -7.48 -2.20
C ARG A 232 13.91 -6.65 -3.23
N ILE A 233 12.59 -6.63 -3.13
CA ILE A 233 11.74 -5.74 -3.93
C ILE A 233 11.83 -4.33 -3.35
N LEU A 234 12.17 -3.37 -4.20
CA LEU A 234 12.28 -1.96 -3.86
C LEU A 234 11.21 -1.18 -4.62
N GLU A 235 10.22 -0.66 -3.87
CA GLU A 235 9.09 0.14 -4.37
C GLU A 235 9.19 1.60 -3.86
N GLY A 236 8.18 2.40 -4.21
CA GLY A 236 7.90 3.66 -3.51
C GLY A 236 8.10 4.94 -4.33
N GLU A 237 8.35 4.81 -5.63
CA GLU A 237 8.54 5.97 -6.52
C GLU A 237 7.59 5.93 -7.72
N GLY A 238 6.29 6.12 -7.49
CA GLY A 238 5.33 6.47 -8.54
C GLY A 238 4.12 5.55 -8.75
N CYS A 239 3.94 4.50 -7.95
CA CYS A 239 2.74 3.67 -7.97
C CYS A 239 2.34 3.23 -6.54
N GLN A 240 2.13 1.94 -6.31
CA GLN A 240 1.80 1.36 -5.00
C GLN A 240 3.07 0.90 -4.28
N GLY A 241 3.01 0.84 -2.94
CA GLY A 241 4.12 0.38 -2.11
C GLY A 241 4.53 1.40 -1.05
N CYS A 242 5.58 1.08 -0.30
CA CYS A 242 6.13 1.98 0.71
C CYS A 242 7.65 2.02 0.63
N VAL A 243 8.22 3.23 0.73
CA VAL A 243 9.66 3.39 0.97
C VAL A 243 9.93 3.08 2.44
N GLN A 244 10.75 2.06 2.72
CA GLN A 244 11.19 1.72 4.08
C GLN A 244 12.31 2.66 4.53
N GLU A 245 11.94 3.90 4.82
CA GLU A 245 12.83 4.92 5.39
C GLU A 245 12.23 5.35 6.73
N VAL A 246 13.03 5.24 7.80
CA VAL A 246 12.61 5.67 9.13
C VAL A 246 12.69 7.20 9.19
N VAL A 247 11.52 7.82 9.22
CA VAL A 247 11.39 9.28 9.25
C VAL A 247 11.36 9.77 10.70
N THR A 248 12.04 10.89 10.96
CA THR A 248 12.03 11.58 12.26
C THR A 248 10.93 12.63 12.33
N GLY A 249 10.57 13.07 13.54
CA GLY A 249 9.48 14.03 13.79
C GLY A 249 8.20 13.38 14.30
N GLU A 250 7.21 14.22 14.59
CA GLU A 250 5.90 13.83 15.17
C GLU A 250 4.78 14.61 14.47
N GLY A 251 3.54 14.16 14.68
CA GLY A 251 2.36 14.82 14.15
C GLY A 251 2.42 15.14 12.66
N ARG A 252 2.11 16.39 12.32
CA ARG A 252 2.09 16.89 10.93
C ARG A 252 3.48 16.98 10.30
N ASP A 253 4.52 17.19 11.11
CA ASP A 253 5.89 17.30 10.60
C ASP A 253 6.42 15.93 10.15
N PHE A 254 6.05 14.87 10.88
CA PHE A 254 6.28 13.50 10.43
C PHE A 254 5.58 13.25 9.08
N LEU A 255 4.30 13.61 8.94
CA LEU A 255 3.56 13.42 7.70
C LEU A 255 4.23 14.13 6.52
N ARG A 256 4.62 15.39 6.70
CA ARG A 256 5.33 16.17 5.69
C ARG A 256 6.64 15.51 5.28
N ALA A 257 7.48 15.15 6.26
CA ALA A 257 8.75 14.50 5.99
C ALA A 257 8.57 13.15 5.28
N LYS A 258 7.53 12.38 5.62
CA LYS A 258 7.26 11.07 5.03
C LYS A 258 6.65 11.15 3.63
N TYR A 259 5.74 12.08 3.36
CA TYR A 259 4.91 12.06 2.15
C TYR A 259 5.22 13.16 1.13
N ASP A 260 5.89 14.24 1.54
CA ASP A 260 6.25 15.36 0.63
C ASP A 260 7.56 15.12 -0.13
N ARG A 261 8.03 13.87 -0.14
CA ARG A 261 9.25 13.50 -0.84
C ARG A 261 9.07 13.74 -2.33
N LYS A 262 9.95 14.55 -2.90
CA LYS A 262 10.03 14.71 -4.35
C LYS A 262 10.18 13.34 -4.99
N ARG A 263 9.45 13.11 -6.08
CA ARG A 263 9.62 11.90 -6.88
C ARG A 263 11.07 11.89 -7.34
N LYS A 264 11.90 10.96 -6.85
CA LYS A 264 13.18 10.74 -7.50
C LYS A 264 12.86 10.10 -8.85
N SER A 265 13.50 10.58 -9.91
CA SER A 265 13.31 10.01 -11.23
C SER A 265 14.12 8.71 -11.30
N VAL A 266 13.50 7.58 -10.96
CA VAL A 266 14.04 6.28 -11.39
C VAL A 266 13.84 6.21 -12.90
N ALA A 267 14.92 6.46 -13.65
CA ALA A 267 14.89 6.43 -15.11
C ALA A 267 14.66 5.00 -15.65
N VAL A 268 15.11 3.99 -14.89
CA VAL A 268 15.08 2.57 -15.27
C VAL A 268 14.74 1.71 -14.06
N TYR A 269 13.65 0.94 -14.16
CA TYR A 269 13.27 -0.14 -13.26
C TYR A 269 13.79 -1.47 -13.82
N ASP A 270 13.98 -2.47 -12.95
CA ASP A 270 14.35 -3.82 -13.41
C ASP A 270 13.16 -4.47 -14.12
N TYR A 271 11.97 -4.30 -13.55
CA TYR A 271 10.71 -4.75 -14.14
C TYR A 271 9.64 -3.67 -14.15
N VAL A 272 8.84 -3.65 -15.21
CA VAL A 272 7.73 -2.72 -15.39
C VAL A 272 6.45 -3.43 -15.83
N TYR A 273 5.31 -2.92 -15.37
CA TYR A 273 4.02 -3.37 -15.88
C TYR A 273 3.85 -2.96 -17.35
N PRO A 274 3.24 -3.82 -18.18
CA PRO A 274 2.83 -3.46 -19.53
C PRO A 274 1.98 -2.19 -19.52
N ASN A 275 2.19 -1.32 -20.52
CA ASN A 275 1.48 -0.03 -20.66
C ASN A 275 1.65 0.94 -19.47
N CYS A 276 2.62 0.73 -18.58
CA CYS A 276 2.96 1.73 -17.57
C CYS A 276 3.75 2.87 -18.22
N PRO A 277 3.24 4.11 -18.25
CA PRO A 277 3.97 5.24 -18.85
C PRO A 277 5.07 5.79 -17.93
N PHE A 278 5.27 5.18 -16.76
CA PHE A 278 6.16 5.66 -15.73
C PHE A 278 7.39 4.76 -15.60
N GLY A 279 8.46 5.18 -16.29
CA GLY A 279 9.75 4.50 -16.32
C GLY A 279 9.89 3.48 -17.44
N THR A 280 11.10 2.98 -17.62
CA THR A 280 11.45 1.92 -18.58
C THR A 280 12.01 0.73 -17.82
N GLY A 281 11.91 -0.47 -18.38
CA GLY A 281 12.43 -1.69 -17.77
C GLY A 281 11.97 -2.93 -18.52
N THR A 282 12.27 -4.11 -17.98
CA THR A 282 11.81 -5.37 -18.56
C THR A 282 10.31 -5.52 -18.30
N GLU A 283 9.50 -5.66 -19.34
CA GLU A 283 8.07 -5.91 -19.14
C GLU A 283 7.86 -7.25 -18.43
N ILE A 284 7.07 -7.23 -17.36
CA ILE A 284 6.69 -8.42 -16.61
C ILE A 284 5.18 -8.59 -16.69
N GLY A 285 4.75 -9.82 -16.99
CA GLY A 285 3.33 -10.15 -17.10
C GLY A 285 2.59 -9.92 -15.78
N TYR A 286 1.27 -9.93 -15.86
CA TYR A 286 0.40 -9.84 -14.71
C TYR A 286 -0.47 -11.10 -14.69
N ASP A 287 0.00 -12.10 -13.95
CA ASP A 287 -0.63 -13.42 -13.80
C ASP A 287 -1.53 -13.38 -12.56
#